data_AF-A0A813G8S8-F1
#
_entry.id   AF-A0A813G8S8-F1
#
_cell.length_a   1.000
_cell.length_b   1.000
_cell.length_c   1.000
_cell.angle_alpha   90.00
_cell.angle_beta   90.00
_cell.angle_gamma   90.00
#
_symmetry.space_group_name_H-M   'P 1'
#
loop_
_entity.id
_entity.type
_entity.pdbx_description
1 polymer ?
#
loop_
_entity_poly.entity_id
_entity_poly.type
_entity_poly.pdbx_seq_one_letter_code
_entity_poly.pdbx_strand_id
1 'polypeptide(L)'
;CNIAADATACQVAATGDAALQVTFSQSAATSLVLDMSSTTSCGASGEFCPQVFMVTSDHVGNTLALSLCSYYKQSDYSSHIITYTFMNVGNTHAFTVMDGNQIGRAVVPPGALRECFCHCSGTCATDTNNRLYCTHASQR
;
A
#
# COMPACT_ATOMS: atom_id res chain seq x y z
N CYS A 1 -1.04 -17.41 -5.42
CA CYS A 1 -1.21 -16.67 -6.69
C CYS A 1 -0.27 -15.47 -6.60
N ASN A 2 0.67 -15.31 -7.54
CA ASN A 2 1.54 -14.13 -7.59
C ASN A 2 1.05 -13.27 -8.75
N ILE A 3 0.69 -12.03 -8.46
CA ILE A 3 0.40 -11.03 -9.50
C ILE A 3 1.66 -10.17 -9.59
N ALA A 4 2.34 -10.24 -10.73
CA ALA A 4 3.48 -9.37 -11.03
C ALA A 4 2.93 -8.11 -11.70
N ALA A 5 3.24 -6.94 -11.12
CA ALA A 5 2.93 -5.64 -11.69
C ALA A 5 4.22 -4.86 -11.97
N ASP A 6 4.29 -4.27 -13.16
CA ASP A 6 5.28 -3.26 -13.52
C ASP A 6 4.80 -1.88 -13.06
N ALA A 7 5.75 -1.00 -12.71
CA ALA A 7 5.47 0.33 -12.17
C ALA A 7 4.96 1.33 -13.24
N THR A 8 4.23 0.89 -14.27
CA THR A 8 3.95 1.72 -15.46
C THR A 8 2.58 2.43 -15.45
N ALA A 9 1.65 2.07 -14.55
CA ALA A 9 0.33 2.70 -14.44
C ALA A 9 -0.36 2.47 -13.08
N CYS A 10 -1.50 3.15 -12.86
CA CYS A 10 -2.38 2.92 -11.73
C CYS A 10 -2.80 1.43 -11.65
N GLN A 11 -2.49 0.74 -10.54
CA GLN A 11 -2.80 -0.69 -10.39
C GLN A 11 -3.99 -0.87 -9.45
N VAL A 12 -5.00 -1.59 -9.89
CA VAL A 12 -6.14 -1.98 -9.05
C VAL A 12 -5.77 -3.25 -8.29
N ALA A 13 -5.93 -3.24 -6.97
CA ALA A 13 -5.74 -4.45 -6.17
C ALA A 13 -6.76 -5.52 -6.62
N ALA A 14 -6.28 -6.72 -6.98
CA ALA A 14 -7.12 -7.81 -7.46
C ALA A 14 -7.69 -8.65 -6.29
N THR A 15 -8.76 -9.39 -6.56
CA THR A 15 -9.46 -10.23 -5.56
C THR A 15 -8.58 -11.39 -5.05
N GLY A 16 -8.54 -11.61 -3.73
CA GLY A 16 -7.93 -12.77 -3.07
C GLY A 16 -6.62 -12.52 -2.30
N ASP A 17 -6.13 -13.54 -1.59
CA ASP A 17 -4.96 -13.53 -0.68
C ASP A 17 -3.58 -13.42 -1.40
N ALA A 18 -3.53 -12.86 -2.60
CA ALA A 18 -2.29 -12.77 -3.37
C ALA A 18 -1.45 -11.58 -2.92
N ALA A 19 -0.16 -11.81 -2.63
CA ALA A 19 0.79 -10.72 -2.51
C ALA A 19 1.07 -10.12 -3.90
N LEU A 20 0.96 -8.81 -4.04
CA LEU A 20 1.30 -8.09 -5.26
C LEU A 20 2.82 -7.87 -5.30
N GLN A 21 3.47 -8.37 -6.35
CA GLN A 21 4.90 -8.15 -6.57
C GLN A 21 5.08 -6.91 -7.44
N VAL A 22 5.77 -5.90 -6.90
CA VAL A 22 6.08 -4.64 -7.58
C VAL A 22 7.57 -4.58 -7.84
N THR A 23 7.96 -4.33 -9.09
CA THR A 23 9.37 -4.12 -9.44
C THR A 23 9.53 -2.73 -10.02
N PHE A 24 10.24 -1.87 -9.30
CA PHE A 24 10.78 -0.63 -9.85
C PHE A 24 12.10 -0.95 -10.53
N SER A 25 12.14 -0.73 -11.85
CA SER A 25 13.37 -0.81 -12.63
C SER A 25 13.87 0.58 -13.02
N GLN A 26 15.17 0.72 -13.24
CA GLN A 26 15.85 2.00 -13.51
C GLN A 26 15.35 2.71 -14.78
N SER A 27 14.61 2.01 -15.66
CA SER A 27 13.99 2.52 -16.88
C SER A 27 12.46 2.64 -16.81
N ALA A 28 11.85 2.29 -15.67
CA ALA A 28 10.41 2.37 -15.44
C ALA A 28 10.03 3.64 -14.65
N ALA A 29 8.73 3.89 -14.47
CA ALA A 29 8.29 5.00 -13.63
C ALA A 29 8.72 4.75 -12.17
N THR A 30 9.17 5.81 -11.51
CA THR A 30 9.66 5.77 -10.13
C THR A 30 8.52 5.87 -9.10
N SER A 31 7.28 5.87 -9.58
CA SER A 31 6.08 6.01 -8.77
C SER A 31 5.00 5.06 -9.25
N LEU A 32 4.43 4.30 -8.31
CA LEU A 32 3.26 3.47 -8.53
C LEU A 32 2.12 3.98 -7.64
N VAL A 33 0.97 4.30 -8.23
CA VAL A 33 -0.26 4.60 -7.49
C VAL A 33 -1.13 3.35 -7.51
N LEU A 34 -1.52 2.86 -6.34
CA LEU A 34 -2.45 1.76 -6.19
C LEU A 34 -3.85 2.30 -6.01
N ASP A 35 -4.79 1.87 -6.86
CA ASP A 35 -6.19 2.20 -6.71
C ASP A 35 -6.88 1.24 -5.73
N MET A 36 -7.28 1.79 -4.58
CA MET A 36 -8.02 1.08 -3.54
C MET A 36 -9.54 1.28 -3.64
N SER A 37 -10.05 1.87 -4.73
CA SER A 37 -11.49 2.07 -4.96
C SER A 37 -12.27 0.76 -5.09
N SER A 38 -11.58 -0.31 -5.48
CA SER A 38 -12.10 -1.67 -5.58
C SER A 38 -12.07 -2.36 -4.22
N THR A 39 -13.22 -2.84 -3.75
CA THR A 39 -13.29 -3.68 -2.56
C THR A 39 -12.62 -5.03 -2.86
N THR A 40 -11.37 -5.21 -2.44
CA THR A 40 -10.71 -6.51 -2.50
C THR A 40 -11.24 -7.41 -1.39
N SER A 41 -12.11 -8.34 -1.75
CA SER A 41 -12.64 -9.33 -0.83
C SER A 41 -11.86 -10.64 -0.85
N CYS A 42 -11.77 -11.27 0.31
CA CYS A 42 -11.15 -12.58 0.52
C CYS A 42 -12.18 -13.68 0.27
N GLY A 43 -12.38 -14.02 -1.00
CA GLY A 43 -13.27 -15.11 -1.39
C GLY A 43 -14.73 -14.86 -1.03
N ALA A 44 -15.48 -15.95 -0.77
CA ALA A 44 -16.93 -15.93 -0.62
C ALA A 44 -17.44 -15.23 0.66
N SER A 45 -16.57 -14.90 1.63
CA SER A 45 -16.97 -14.24 2.88
C SER A 45 -17.23 -12.74 2.72
N GLY A 46 -16.78 -12.11 1.62
CA GLY A 46 -16.95 -10.68 1.41
C GLY A 46 -16.13 -9.79 2.36
N GLU A 47 -15.23 -10.39 3.16
CA GLU A 47 -14.35 -9.66 4.07
C GLU A 47 -13.20 -8.99 3.32
N PHE A 48 -12.76 -7.81 3.77
CA PHE A 48 -11.63 -7.10 3.18
C PHE A 48 -10.32 -7.84 3.41
N CYS A 49 -9.57 -8.10 2.34
CA CYS A 49 -8.28 -8.78 2.44
C CYS A 49 -7.17 -7.87 2.94
N PRO A 50 -6.31 -8.34 3.88
CA PRO A 50 -4.99 -7.77 4.07
C PRO A 50 -4.24 -7.72 2.73
N GLN A 51 -3.67 -6.57 2.40
CA GLN A 51 -2.95 -6.38 1.14
C GLN A 51 -1.45 -6.46 1.42
N VAL A 52 -0.76 -7.42 0.81
CA VAL A 52 0.69 -7.59 0.95
C VAL A 52 1.37 -7.17 -0.34
N PHE A 53 2.34 -6.27 -0.25
CA PHE A 53 3.15 -5.78 -1.36
C PHE A 53 4.60 -6.19 -1.16
N MET A 54 5.12 -6.97 -2.10
CA MET A 54 6.53 -7.32 -2.18
C MET A 54 7.18 -6.42 -3.22
N VAL A 55 7.98 -5.46 -2.78
CA VAL A 55 8.55 -4.43 -3.63
C VAL A 55 10.04 -4.67 -3.80
N THR A 56 10.51 -4.66 -5.05
CA THR A 56 11.92 -4.59 -5.40
C THR A 56 12.22 -3.20 -5.94
N SER A 57 13.18 -2.51 -5.33
CA SER A 57 13.61 -1.17 -5.70
C SER A 57 15.08 -1.21 -6.15
N ASP A 58 15.34 -0.91 -7.42
CA ASP A 58 16.69 -0.91 -8.00
C ASP A 58 17.33 0.48 -8.14
N HIS A 59 16.64 1.53 -7.66
CA HIS A 59 17.14 2.90 -7.65
C HIS A 59 16.51 3.76 -6.54
N VAL A 60 17.07 4.95 -6.31
CA VAL A 60 16.58 5.90 -5.30
C VAL A 60 15.35 6.67 -5.78
N GLY A 61 14.48 7.06 -4.86
CA GLY A 61 13.29 7.87 -5.19
C GLY A 61 12.08 7.07 -5.62
N ASN A 62 12.09 5.74 -5.43
CA ASN A 62 10.93 4.90 -5.67
C ASN A 62 9.82 5.15 -4.65
N THR A 63 8.60 5.26 -5.15
CA THR A 63 7.42 5.64 -4.37
C THR A 63 6.24 4.74 -4.69
N LEU A 64 5.51 4.33 -3.66
CA LEU A 64 4.26 3.58 -3.79
C LEU A 64 3.18 4.35 -3.05
N ALA A 65 2.23 4.93 -3.78
CA ALA A 65 1.12 5.70 -3.24
C ALA A 65 -0.15 4.84 -3.13
N LEU A 66 -0.87 4.96 -2.02
CA LEU A 66 -2.21 4.37 -1.87
C LEU A 66 -3.29 5.41 -2.18
N SER A 67 -4.06 5.22 -3.24
CA SER A 67 -5.24 6.06 -3.52
C SER A 67 -6.25 5.95 -2.37
N LEU A 68 -7.08 6.98 -2.22
CA LEU A 68 -8.20 7.03 -1.27
C LEU A 68 -7.85 6.89 0.21
N CYS A 69 -6.58 6.88 0.64
CA CYS A 69 -6.18 6.89 2.05
C CYS A 69 -5.40 8.18 2.40
N SER A 70 -6.05 9.34 2.29
CA SER A 70 -5.41 10.64 2.01
C SER A 70 -5.40 11.68 3.15
N TYR A 71 -6.33 11.63 4.11
CA TYR A 71 -6.64 12.79 4.96
C TYR A 71 -5.93 12.80 6.32
N TYR A 72 -5.38 13.95 6.73
CA TYR A 72 -4.85 14.17 8.09
C TYR A 72 -5.85 14.98 8.92
N LYS A 73 -6.54 14.33 9.86
CA LYS A 73 -7.25 14.95 11.01
C LYS A 73 -7.13 14.01 12.22
N GLN A 74 -7.69 14.34 13.39
CA GLN A 74 -7.90 13.38 14.50
C GLN A 74 -9.21 12.61 14.27
N SER A 75 -9.28 11.30 14.56
CA SER A 75 -10.43 10.42 14.24
C SER A 75 -10.89 9.76 15.52
N ASP A 76 -12.17 9.92 15.75
CA ASP A 76 -13.09 8.92 16.25
C ASP A 76 -12.87 7.58 15.54
N TYR A 77 -12.50 6.53 16.29
CA TYR A 77 -12.25 5.17 15.80
C TYR A 77 -13.42 4.68 14.93
N SER A 78 -13.32 4.86 13.60
CA SER A 78 -14.39 4.49 12.68
C SER A 78 -14.34 2.99 12.36
N SER A 79 -15.52 2.43 12.10
CA SER A 79 -15.88 1.00 11.98
C SER A 79 -14.99 0.07 11.13
N HIS A 80 -14.14 0.57 10.23
CA HIS A 80 -13.40 -0.25 9.26
C HIS A 80 -11.92 0.12 9.20
N ILE A 81 -11.06 -0.90 9.18
CA ILE A 81 -9.60 -0.77 9.07
C ILE A 81 -9.13 -1.73 7.98
N ILE A 82 -8.43 -1.21 6.98
CA ILE A 82 -7.72 -2.02 5.99
C ILE A 82 -6.24 -2.03 6.35
N THR A 83 -5.63 -3.22 6.39
CA THR A 83 -4.21 -3.38 6.71
C THR A 83 -3.42 -3.64 5.42
N TYR A 84 -2.35 -2.87 5.25
CA TYR A 84 -1.40 -2.97 4.15
C TYR A 84 -0.03 -3.34 4.71
N THR A 85 0.60 -4.32 4.11
CA THR A 85 1.95 -4.76 4.46
C THR A 85 2.87 -4.50 3.28
N PHE A 86 3.93 -3.75 3.52
CA PHE A 86 4.94 -3.39 2.52
C PHE A 86 6.25 -4.06 2.88
N MET A 87 6.73 -4.93 2.02
CA MET A 87 7.99 -5.65 2.18
C MET A 87 8.95 -5.20 1.09
N ASN A 88 10.11 -4.67 1.47
CA ASN A 88 11.18 -4.43 0.50
C ASN A 88 12.04 -5.69 0.39
N VAL A 89 11.87 -6.43 -0.71
CA VAL A 89 12.67 -7.63 -1.01
C VAL A 89 13.90 -7.31 -1.87
N GLY A 90 14.10 -6.03 -2.21
CA GLY A 90 15.32 -5.55 -2.85
C GLY A 90 16.50 -5.44 -1.87
N ASN A 91 17.70 -5.32 -2.41
CA ASN A 91 18.95 -5.35 -1.63
C ASN A 91 19.53 -3.96 -1.33
N THR A 92 19.24 -2.96 -2.17
CA THR A 92 20.07 -1.74 -2.21
C THR A 92 19.29 -0.48 -1.87
N HIS A 93 18.08 -0.32 -2.41
CA HIS A 93 17.36 0.95 -2.33
C HIS A 93 16.07 0.83 -1.53
N ALA A 94 15.85 1.80 -0.64
CA ALA A 94 14.57 1.97 0.02
C ALA A 94 13.49 2.47 -0.98
N PHE A 95 12.23 2.30 -0.61
CA PHE A 95 11.12 3.00 -1.26
C PHE A 95 10.26 3.71 -0.20
N THR A 96 9.52 4.72 -0.65
CA THR A 96 8.63 5.51 0.21
C THR A 96 7.18 5.11 -0.04
N VAL A 97 6.45 4.80 1.03
CA VAL A 97 4.99 4.68 0.98
C VAL A 97 4.39 6.07 1.10
N MET A 98 3.55 6.43 0.13
CA MET A 98 2.84 7.70 0.06
C MET A 98 1.35 7.48 0.24
N ASP A 99 0.64 8.52 0.67
CA ASP A 99 -0.81 8.54 0.63
C ASP A 99 -1.34 9.05 -0.72
N GLY A 100 -2.67 9.14 -0.84
CA GLY A 100 -3.34 9.64 -2.05
C GLY A 100 -3.04 11.11 -2.37
N ASN A 101 -2.49 11.88 -1.43
CA ASN A 101 -2.04 13.26 -1.60
C ASN A 101 -0.54 13.36 -1.90
N GLN A 102 0.13 12.24 -2.20
CA GLN A 102 1.57 12.16 -2.47
C GLN A 102 2.43 12.60 -1.27
N ILE A 103 1.90 12.50 -0.05
CA ILE A 103 2.64 12.78 1.18
C ILE A 103 3.29 11.48 1.66
N GLY A 104 4.61 11.50 1.83
CA GLY A 104 5.36 10.36 2.38
C GLY A 104 4.91 10.02 3.81
N ARG A 105 4.50 8.77 4.03
CA ARG A 105 4.02 8.25 5.32
C ARG A 105 5.00 7.30 5.98
N ALA A 106 5.73 6.52 5.19
CA ALA A 106 6.78 5.64 5.69
C ALA A 106 7.88 5.42 4.65
N VAL A 107 9.06 5.09 5.14
CA VAL A 107 10.16 4.56 4.32
C VAL A 107 10.32 3.09 4.65
N VAL A 108 10.49 2.26 3.61
CA VAL A 108 10.71 0.82 3.69
C VAL A 108 12.14 0.51 3.24
N PRO A 109 13.11 0.40 4.17
CA PRO A 109 14.48 0.00 3.85
C PRO A 109 14.57 -1.39 3.22
N PRO A 110 15.65 -1.71 2.47
CA PRO A 110 15.95 -3.07 2.01
C PRO A 110 15.83 -4.10 3.14
N GLY A 111 15.15 -5.23 2.88
CA GLY A 111 14.93 -6.30 3.85
C GLY A 111 13.96 -5.97 4.99
N ALA A 112 13.35 -4.78 5.00
CA ALA A 112 12.41 -4.37 6.02
C ALA A 112 10.95 -4.61 5.60
N LEU A 113 10.10 -4.68 6.62
CA LEU A 113 8.64 -4.72 6.49
C LEU A 113 8.04 -3.51 7.19
N ARG A 114 7.02 -2.91 6.58
CA ARG A 114 6.20 -1.84 7.14
C ARG A 114 4.73 -2.19 7.04
N GLU A 115 4.01 -2.06 8.15
CA GLU A 115 2.56 -2.18 8.17
C GLU A 115 1.93 -0.81 8.22
N CYS A 116 0.96 -0.58 7.36
CA CYS A 116 0.14 0.62 7.37
C CYS A 116 -1.34 0.27 7.46
N PHE A 117 -2.08 1.07 8.20
CA PHE A 117 -3.50 0.93 8.44
C PHE A 117 -4.21 2.09 7.77
N CYS A 118 -5.19 1.80 6.92
CA CYS A 118 -6.12 2.80 6.43
C CYS A 118 -7.41 2.72 7.23
N HIS A 119 -7.66 3.78 8.02
CA HIS A 119 -8.93 3.94 8.71
C HIS A 119 -9.91 4.61 7.75
N CYS A 120 -11.09 4.01 7.57
CA CYS A 120 -12.12 4.51 6.66
C CYS A 120 -13.51 4.50 7.32
N SER A 121 -14.39 5.35 6.79
CA SER A 121 -15.82 5.30 7.10
C SER A 121 -16.54 4.43 6.06
N GLY A 122 -17.25 3.38 6.49
CA GLY A 122 -18.01 2.51 5.58
C GLY A 122 -17.12 1.63 4.70
N THR A 123 -17.32 1.64 3.38
CA THR A 123 -16.69 0.70 2.43
C THR A 123 -15.33 1.14 1.90
N CYS A 124 -14.76 2.25 2.39
CA CYS A 124 -13.47 2.80 1.95
C CYS A 124 -13.43 3.20 0.45
N ALA A 125 -14.59 3.16 -0.24
CA ALA A 125 -14.73 3.42 -1.67
C ALA A 125 -14.80 4.93 -2.01
N THR A 126 -14.89 5.80 -1.00
CA THR A 126 -14.88 7.26 -1.18
C THR A 126 -13.73 7.88 -0.40
N ASP A 127 -13.11 8.93 -0.96
CA ASP A 127 -11.99 9.70 -0.39
C ASP A 127 -12.37 10.49 0.89
N THR A 128 -13.52 10.21 1.50
CA THR A 128 -14.03 11.05 2.58
C THR A 128 -13.39 10.63 3.91
N ASN A 129 -12.33 11.35 4.31
CA ASN A 129 -11.64 11.24 5.61
C ASN A 129 -10.82 9.97 5.88
N ASN A 130 -10.51 9.17 4.86
CA ASN A 130 -9.71 7.97 5.03
C ASN A 130 -8.25 8.33 5.39
N ARG A 131 -7.60 7.57 6.28
CA ARG A 131 -6.29 7.95 6.83
C ARG A 131 -5.28 6.82 6.85
N LEU A 132 -4.12 7.05 6.26
CA LEU A 132 -3.01 6.10 6.28
C LEU A 132 -2.08 6.34 7.48
N TYR A 133 -2.01 5.36 8.37
CA TYR A 133 -1.10 5.33 9.50
C TYR A 133 -0.12 4.16 9.37
N CYS A 134 1.17 4.45 9.26
CA CYS A 134 2.20 3.42 9.16
C CYS A 134 2.90 3.22 10.49
N THR A 135 2.90 1.98 10.99
CA THR A 135 3.61 1.63 12.22
C THR A 135 5.02 1.16 11.92
N HIS A 136 5.93 1.47 12.85
CA HIS A 136 7.16 0.71 12.97
C HIS A 136 6.82 -0.55 13.77
N ALA A 137 6.64 -1.68 13.10
CA ALA A 137 6.83 -2.96 13.75
C ALA A 137 8.32 -3.09 14.09
N SER A 138 8.76 -2.49 15.21
CA SER A 138 10.03 -2.87 15.79
C SER A 138 9.87 -4.33 16.21
N GLN A 139 10.72 -5.22 15.69
CA GLN A 139 10.81 -6.59 16.18
C GLN A 139 10.87 -6.54 17.72
N ARG A 140 9.89 -7.15 18.37
CA ARG A 140 9.98 -7.52 19.78
C ARG A 140 10.76 -8.81 19.89
#